data_AF-A0A2D4J3T4-F1
#
_entry.id   AF-A0A2D4J3T4-F1
#
_cell.length_a   1.000
_cell.length_b   1.000
_cell.length_c   1.000
_cell.angle_alpha   90.00
_cell.angle_beta   90.00
_cell.angle_gamma   90.00
#
_symmetry.space_group_name_H-M   'P 1'
#
loop_
_entity.id
_entity.type
_entity.pdbx_description
1 polymer ?
#
loop_
_entity_poly.entity_id
_entity_poly.type
_entity_poly.pdbx_seq_one_letter_code
_entity_poly.pdbx_strand_id
1 'polypeptide(L)'
;YKADVQDKMLVSLHRKVLEVYRRCIGENEANLGTLQMLTVIEHQLDDLLECLERVPPGKIEQAEKAKEKERRIRMREEKIRQQRQLQEERLQRALARAQADVKKKTGRRLIFRSEPPAFKEKEDEDQGMIDKEKEELLYYFT
;
A
#
# COMPACT_ATOMS: atom_id res chain seq x y z
N TYR A 1 -53.41 -7.01 9.63
CA TYR A 1 -52.06 -7.34 10.13
C TYR A 1 -51.36 -8.40 9.28
N LYS A 2 -51.82 -9.66 9.21
CA LYS A 2 -51.15 -10.69 8.38
C LYS A 2 -51.23 -10.43 6.87
N ALA A 3 -52.37 -9.92 6.38
CA ALA A 3 -52.56 -9.54 4.98
C ALA A 3 -51.60 -8.41 4.56
N ASP A 4 -51.49 -7.36 5.38
CA ASP A 4 -50.61 -6.21 5.09
C ASP A 4 -49.12 -6.61 4.97
N VAL A 5 -48.69 -7.64 5.72
CA VAL A 5 -47.32 -8.18 5.63
C VAL A 5 -47.13 -8.95 4.32
N GLN A 6 -48.12 -9.73 3.91
CA GLN A 6 -48.09 -10.48 2.65
C GLN A 6 -48.11 -9.53 1.44
N ASP A 7 -48.90 -8.47 1.47
CA ASP A 7 -48.95 -7.47 0.39
C ASP A 7 -47.61 -6.75 0.22
N LYS A 8 -46.97 -6.35 1.32
CA LYS A 8 -45.61 -5.76 1.28
C LYS A 8 -44.58 -6.73 0.68
N MET A 9 -44.70 -8.02 1.00
CA MET A 9 -43.83 -9.05 0.44
C MET A 9 -44.04 -9.20 -1.07
N LEU A 10 -45.28 -9.24 -1.54
CA LEU A 10 -45.60 -9.33 -2.97
C LEU A 10 -45.08 -8.13 -3.76
N VAL A 11 -45.18 -6.92 -3.22
CA VAL A 11 -44.60 -5.71 -3.84
C VAL A 11 -43.08 -5.81 -3.94
N SER A 12 -42.41 -6.29 -2.88
CA SER A 12 -40.96 -6.50 -2.88
C SER A 12 -40.52 -7.52 -3.93
N LEU A 13 -41.23 -8.65 -4.01
CA LEU A 13 -40.98 -9.70 -5.00
C LEU A 13 -41.20 -9.19 -6.42
N HIS A 14 -42.31 -8.50 -6.68
CA HIS A 14 -42.57 -7.88 -7.98
C HIS A 14 -41.45 -6.93 -8.39
N ARG A 15 -40.98 -6.07 -7.47
CA ARG A 15 -39.86 -5.16 -7.73
C ARG A 15 -38.59 -5.93 -8.11
N LYS A 16 -38.31 -7.06 -7.45
CA LYS A 16 -37.15 -7.88 -7.76
C LYS A 16 -37.26 -8.56 -9.12
N VAL A 17 -38.43 -9.10 -9.45
CA VAL A 17 -38.71 -9.69 -10.76
C VAL A 17 -38.52 -8.65 -11.86
N LEU A 18 -39.04 -7.43 -11.65
CA LEU A 18 -38.92 -6.33 -12.60
C LEU A 18 -37.45 -5.90 -12.80
N GLU A 19 -36.65 -5.84 -11.73
CA GLU A 19 -35.21 -5.56 -11.81
C GLU A 19 -34.49 -6.62 -12.67
N VAL A 20 -34.79 -7.89 -12.47
CA VAL A 20 -34.19 -8.99 -13.24
C VAL A 20 -34.63 -8.93 -14.69
N TYR A 21 -35.93 -8.77 -14.95
CA TYR A 21 -36.49 -8.64 -16.29
C TYR A 21 -35.80 -7.52 -17.07
N ARG A 22 -35.63 -6.34 -16.47
CA ARG A 22 -34.94 -5.20 -17.09
C ARG A 22 -33.49 -5.48 -17.47
N ARG A 23 -32.76 -6.22 -16.63
CA ARG A 23 -31.36 -6.55 -16.88
C ARG A 23 -31.17 -7.62 -17.94
N CYS A 24 -32.08 -8.59 -17.99
CA CYS A 24 -31.92 -9.76 -18.85
C CYS A 24 -32.61 -9.59 -20.21
N ILE A 25 -33.75 -8.91 -20.27
CA ILE A 25 -34.63 -8.84 -21.44
C ILE A 25 -34.76 -7.39 -21.93
N GLY A 26 -34.92 -6.43 -21.02
CA GLY A 26 -35.07 -5.01 -21.35
C GLY A 26 -36.30 -4.37 -20.69
N GLU A 27 -36.70 -3.19 -21.15
CA GLU A 27 -37.83 -2.48 -20.55
C GLU A 27 -39.17 -3.21 -20.77
N ASN A 28 -40.05 -3.13 -19.78
CA ASN A 28 -41.38 -3.73 -19.85
C ASN A 28 -42.36 -2.78 -20.57
N GLU A 29 -42.26 -2.72 -21.90
CA GLU A 29 -43.13 -1.89 -22.74
C GLU A 29 -44.58 -2.43 -22.81
N ALA A 30 -44.76 -3.73 -22.58
CA ALA A 30 -46.04 -4.41 -22.70
C ALA A 30 -46.87 -4.44 -21.39
N ASN A 31 -46.44 -3.75 -20.33
CA ASN A 31 -47.06 -3.77 -19.00
C ASN A 31 -47.35 -5.20 -18.49
N LEU A 32 -46.41 -6.11 -18.71
CA LEU A 32 -46.55 -7.52 -18.31
C LEU A 32 -46.74 -7.66 -16.80
N GLY A 33 -47.60 -8.60 -16.40
CA GLY A 33 -47.77 -9.00 -15.01
C GLY A 33 -46.54 -9.77 -14.49
N THR A 34 -46.40 -9.88 -13.16
CA THR A 34 -45.24 -10.55 -12.52
C THR A 34 -45.03 -11.99 -13.01
N LEU A 35 -46.10 -12.77 -13.15
CA LEU A 35 -46.02 -14.15 -13.60
C LEU A 35 -45.57 -14.24 -15.06
N GLN A 36 -46.07 -13.35 -15.92
CA GLN A 36 -45.66 -13.30 -17.32
C GLN A 36 -44.19 -12.92 -17.43
N MET A 37 -43.72 -11.94 -16.65
CA MET A 37 -42.29 -11.59 -16.60
C MET A 37 -41.43 -12.78 -16.19
N LEU A 38 -41.87 -13.57 -15.20
CA LEU A 38 -41.17 -14.79 -14.78
C LEU A 38 -41.09 -15.82 -15.92
N THR A 39 -42.18 -16.07 -16.64
CA THR A 39 -42.19 -17.01 -17.76
C THR A 39 -41.23 -16.59 -18.88
N VAL A 40 -41.15 -15.30 -19.20
CA VAL A 40 -40.19 -14.81 -20.20
C VAL A 40 -38.76 -14.95 -19.70
N ILE A 41 -38.50 -14.69 -18.41
CA ILE A 41 -37.17 -14.88 -17.80
C ILE A 41 -36.76 -16.36 -17.86
N GLU A 42 -37.66 -17.28 -17.54
CA GLU A 42 -37.43 -18.73 -17.61
C GLU A 42 -37.10 -19.15 -19.03
N HIS A 43 -37.89 -18.72 -20.01
CA HIS A 43 -37.63 -19.04 -21.41
C HIS A 43 -36.28 -18.51 -21.89
N GLN A 44 -35.94 -17.26 -21.55
CA GLN A 44 -34.64 -16.67 -21.89
C GLN A 44 -33.48 -17.43 -21.25
N LEU A 45 -33.67 -17.94 -20.03
CA LEU A 45 -32.66 -18.75 -19.35
C LEU A 45 -32.47 -20.09 -20.06
N ASP A 46 -33.55 -20.76 -20.44
CA ASP A 46 -33.50 -22.02 -21.17
C ASP A 46 -32.80 -21.84 -22.54
N ASP A 47 -33.15 -20.79 -23.29
CA ASP A 47 -32.53 -20.48 -24.58
C ASP A 47 -31.01 -20.25 -24.45
N LEU A 48 -30.59 -19.55 -23.38
CA LEU A 48 -29.17 -19.30 -23.11
C LEU A 48 -28.43 -20.59 -22.73
N LEU A 49 -29.06 -21.48 -21.96
CA LEU A 49 -28.49 -22.77 -21.61
C LEU A 49 -28.33 -23.66 -22.85
N GLU A 50 -29.34 -23.71 -23.71
CA GLU A 50 -29.25 -24.45 -24.97
C GLU A 50 -28.14 -23.88 -25.88
N CYS A 51 -28.04 -22.55 -25.97
CA CYS A 51 -26.96 -21.90 -26.70
C CYS A 51 -25.59 -22.28 -26.13
N LEU A 52 -25.46 -22.36 -24.80
CA LEU A 52 -24.21 -22.71 -24.12
C LEU A 52 -23.77 -24.15 -24.43
N GLU A 53 -24.70 -25.11 -24.47
CA GLU A 53 -24.42 -26.49 -24.85
C GLU A 53 -23.93 -26.62 -26.30
N ARG A 54 -24.39 -25.73 -27.19
CA ARG A 54 -23.97 -25.69 -28.59
C ARG A 54 -22.61 -25.02 -28.80
N VAL A 55 -22.06 -24.32 -27.80
CA VAL A 55 -20.76 -23.64 -27.94
C VAL A 55 -19.63 -24.67 -28.04
N PRO A 56 -18.78 -24.62 -29.07
CA PRO A 56 -17.67 -25.54 -29.19
C PRO A 56 -16.64 -25.32 -28.07
N PRO A 57 -16.03 -26.39 -27.51
CA PRO A 57 -15.17 -26.31 -26.34
C PRO A 57 -13.95 -25.40 -26.54
N GLY A 58 -13.43 -25.31 -27.77
CA GLY A 58 -12.30 -24.42 -28.08
C GLY A 58 -12.61 -22.93 -27.88
N LYS A 59 -13.87 -22.49 -28.09
CA LYS A 59 -14.28 -21.10 -27.80
C LYS A 59 -14.39 -20.85 -26.30
N ILE A 60 -14.86 -21.84 -25.55
CA ILE A 60 -14.94 -21.77 -24.08
C ILE A 60 -13.53 -21.62 -23.50
N GLU A 61 -12.59 -22.47 -23.93
CA GLU A 61 -11.20 -22.42 -23.46
C GLU A 61 -10.54 -21.06 -23.79
N GLN A 62 -10.81 -20.50 -24.97
CA GLN A 62 -10.31 -19.16 -25.34
C GLN A 62 -10.89 -18.07 -24.44
N ALA A 63 -12.20 -18.11 -24.15
CA ALA A 63 -12.86 -17.17 -23.26
C ALA A 63 -12.34 -17.27 -21.82
N GLU A 64 -12.12 -18.49 -21.31
CA GLU A 64 -11.52 -18.73 -20.00
C GLU A 64 -10.10 -18.19 -19.92
N LYS A 65 -9.26 -18.47 -20.93
CA LYS A 65 -7.90 -17.92 -21.01
C LYS A 65 -7.90 -16.40 -21.06
N ALA A 66 -8.82 -15.78 -21.79
CA ALA A 66 -8.95 -14.33 -21.85
C ALA A 66 -9.35 -13.74 -20.49
N LYS A 67 -10.36 -14.32 -19.82
CA LYS A 67 -10.83 -13.87 -18.51
C LYS A 67 -9.76 -14.02 -17.42
N GLU A 68 -9.02 -15.13 -17.41
CA GLU A 68 -7.91 -15.33 -16.46
C GLU A 68 -6.74 -14.38 -16.76
N LYS A 69 -6.45 -14.10 -18.04
CA LYS A 69 -5.44 -13.10 -18.42
C LYS A 69 -5.83 -11.71 -17.92
N GLU A 70 -7.08 -11.29 -18.12
CA GLU A 70 -7.59 -10.00 -17.62
C GLU A 70 -7.52 -9.92 -16.10
N ARG A 71 -7.99 -10.96 -15.40
CA ARG A 71 -7.90 -11.05 -13.94
C ARG A 71 -6.46 -10.91 -13.45
N ARG A 72 -5.51 -11.59 -14.10
CA ARG A 72 -4.08 -11.51 -13.77
C ARG A 72 -3.53 -10.10 -13.99
N ILE A 73 -3.91 -9.43 -15.07
CA ILE A 73 -3.48 -8.04 -15.35
C ILE A 73 -4.03 -7.12 -14.26
N ARG A 74 -5.33 -7.18 -13.97
CA ARG A 74 -5.97 -6.37 -12.93
C ARG A 74 -5.30 -6.54 -11.57
N MET A 75 -5.03 -7.78 -11.15
CA MET A 75 -4.32 -8.04 -9.88
C MET A 75 -2.91 -7.44 -9.85
N ARG A 76 -2.19 -7.47 -10.98
CA ARG A 76 -0.86 -6.84 -11.09
C ARG A 76 -0.94 -5.33 -11.02
N GLU A 77 -1.89 -4.72 -11.72
CA GLU A 77 -2.12 -3.27 -11.71
C GLU A 77 -2.51 -2.77 -10.33
N GLU A 78 -3.42 -3.46 -9.64
CA GLU A 78 -3.80 -3.15 -8.26
C GLU A 78 -2.59 -3.21 -7.32
N LYS A 79 -1.74 -4.24 -7.45
CA LYS A 79 -0.51 -4.36 -6.65
C LYS A 79 0.48 -3.22 -6.92
N ILE A 80 0.71 -2.88 -8.19
CA ILE A 80 1.60 -1.77 -8.57
C ILE A 80 1.05 -0.45 -8.04
N ARG A 81 -0.27 -0.24 -8.15
CA ARG A 81 -0.94 0.96 -7.64
C ARG A 81 -0.75 1.11 -6.13
N GLN A 82 -0.95 0.02 -5.37
CA GLN A 82 -0.73 0.02 -3.92
C GLN A 82 0.73 0.33 -3.55
N GLN A 83 1.70 -0.25 -4.28
CA GLN A 83 3.12 0.03 -4.06
C GLN A 83 3.46 1.49 -4.34
N ARG A 84 2.93 2.06 -5.44
CA ARG A 84 3.11 3.48 -5.78
C ARG A 84 2.53 4.39 -4.70
N GLN A 85 1.32 4.11 -4.23
CA GLN A 85 0.69 4.88 -3.15
C GLN A 85 1.52 4.83 -1.86
N LEU A 86 2.02 3.67 -1.47
CA LEU A 86 2.87 3.55 -0.28
C LEU A 86 4.20 4.30 -0.45
N GLN A 87 4.79 4.26 -1.64
CA GLN A 87 6.01 5.00 -1.94
C GLN A 87 5.77 6.52 -1.91
N GLU A 88 4.66 6.98 -2.49
CA GLU A 88 4.23 8.36 -2.47
C GLU A 88 3.98 8.87 -1.05
N GLU A 89 3.29 8.09 -0.21
CA GLU A 89 3.05 8.44 1.20
C GLU A 89 4.38 8.56 1.98
N ARG A 90 5.33 7.64 1.73
CA ARG A 90 6.68 7.72 2.34
C ARG A 90 7.42 8.98 1.92
N LEU A 91 7.37 9.32 0.64
CA LEU A 91 8.00 10.53 0.10
C LEU A 91 7.36 11.79 0.71
N GLN A 92 6.03 11.87 0.73
CA GLN A 92 5.30 12.98 1.34
C GLN A 92 5.64 13.13 2.83
N ARG A 93 5.70 12.02 3.59
CA ARG A 93 6.09 12.05 5.00
C ARG A 93 7.53 12.52 5.20
N ALA A 94 8.46 12.12 4.34
CA ALA A 94 9.84 12.58 4.41
C ALA A 94 9.95 14.08 4.09
N LEU A 95 9.25 14.56 3.07
CA LEU A 95 9.17 15.98 2.72
C LEU A 95 8.58 16.82 3.86
N ALA A 96 7.47 16.36 4.45
CA ALA A 96 6.85 17.04 5.59
C ALA A 96 7.80 17.13 6.80
N ARG A 97 8.59 16.07 7.07
CA ARG A 97 9.62 16.12 8.14
C ARG A 97 10.76 17.08 7.82
N ALA A 98 11.17 17.18 6.56
CA ALA A 98 12.24 18.09 6.14
C ALA A 98 11.79 19.55 6.18
N GLN A 99 10.52 19.83 5.87
CA GLN A 99 9.92 21.16 5.93
C GLN A 99 9.48 21.57 7.34
N ALA A 100 9.30 20.62 8.26
CA ALA A 100 8.87 20.93 9.62
C ALA A 100 9.90 21.81 10.34
N ASP A 101 9.40 22.83 11.03
CA ASP A 101 10.25 23.74 11.78
C ASP A 101 11.08 22.99 12.81
N VAL A 102 12.39 23.26 12.81
CA VAL A 102 13.32 22.71 13.80
C VAL A 102 12.92 23.25 15.17
N LYS A 103 12.28 22.42 15.99
CA LYS A 103 12.02 22.73 17.40
C LYS A 103 13.34 22.97 18.11
N LYS A 104 13.67 24.24 18.35
CA LYS A 104 14.78 24.64 19.20
C LYS A 104 14.53 24.06 20.58
N LYS A 105 15.41 23.17 21.05
CA LYS A 105 15.33 22.61 22.40
C LYS A 105 15.52 23.75 23.41
N THR A 106 14.45 24.21 24.04
CA THR A 106 14.51 25.09 25.20
C THR A 106 14.85 24.24 26.42
N GLY A 107 16.15 24.12 26.70
CA GLY A 107 16.67 23.30 27.80
C GLY A 107 18.07 23.73 28.22
N ARG A 108 18.77 22.89 29.00
CA ARG A 108 20.17 23.14 29.43
C ARG A 108 21.05 23.33 28.19
N ARG A 109 21.80 24.43 28.17
CA ARG A 109 22.78 24.74 27.11
C ARG A 109 23.84 23.63 27.05
N LEU A 110 24.39 23.37 25.86
CA LEU A 110 25.54 22.49 25.71
C LEU A 110 26.70 23.06 26.55
N ILE A 111 27.14 22.31 27.55
CA ILE A 111 28.31 22.65 28.37
C ILE A 111 29.48 21.83 27.84
N PHE A 112 30.57 22.50 27.46
CA PHE A 112 31.81 21.84 27.09
C PHE A 112 32.38 21.11 28.30
N ARG A 113 32.93 19.91 28.07
CA ARG A 113 33.64 19.18 29.12
C ARG A 113 34.96 19.90 29.41
N SER A 114 35.47 19.76 30.63
CA SER A 114 36.82 20.19 30.95
C SER A 114 37.81 19.53 29.98
N GLU A 115 38.77 20.31 29.51
CA GLU A 115 39.88 19.77 28.72
C GLU A 115 40.66 18.74 29.58
N PRO A 116 41.10 17.62 28.98
CA PRO A 116 41.94 16.66 29.69
C PRO A 116 43.20 17.35 30.24
N PRO A 117 43.77 16.88 31.36
CA PRO A 117 45.02 17.42 31.88
C PRO A 117 46.09 17.41 30.78
N ALA A 118 46.76 18.55 30.59
CA ALA A 118 47.87 18.64 29.66
C ALA A 118 48.93 17.59 30.03
N PHE A 119 49.37 16.81 29.05
CA PHE A 119 50.46 15.88 29.23
C PHE A 119 51.72 16.69 29.52
N LYS A 120 52.24 16.61 30.75
CA LYS A 120 53.57 17.12 31.06
C LYS A 120 54.55 16.10 30.51
N GLU A 121 55.29 16.46 29.47
CA GLU A 121 56.49 15.73 29.10
C GLU A 121 57.37 15.65 30.35
N LYS A 122 57.73 14.42 30.76
CA LYS A 122 58.73 14.25 31.80
C LYS A 122 60.03 14.75 31.18
N GLU A 123 60.70 15.70 31.83
CA GLU A 123 62.09 15.99 31.49
C GLU A 123 62.86 14.68 31.69
N ASP A 124 63.43 14.15 30.60
CA ASP A 124 64.23 12.93 30.65
C ASP A 124 65.49 13.24 31.48
N GLU A 125 65.54 12.73 32.71
CA GLU A 125 66.67 12.93 33.63
C GLU A 125 68.01 12.52 32.98
N ASP A 126 67.97 11.54 32.07
CA ASP A 126 69.12 11.10 31.27
C ASP A 126 69.69 12.21 30.38
N GLN A 127 68.86 13.09 29.81
CA GLN A 127 69.33 14.19 28.97
C GLN A 127 70.10 15.23 29.81
N GLY A 128 69.62 15.49 31.03
CA GLY A 128 70.32 16.36 31.99
C GLY A 128 71.66 15.79 32.44
N MET A 129 71.79 14.47 32.56
CA MET A 129 73.05 13.80 32.89
C MET A 129 74.05 13.85 31.72
N ILE A 130 73.57 13.65 30.48
CA ILE A 130 74.39 13.73 29.27
C ILE A 130 74.94 15.16 29.06
N ASP A 131 74.11 16.18 29.30
CA ASP A 131 74.53 17.57 29.15
C ASP A 131 75.54 17.98 30.23
N LYS A 132 75.42 17.43 31.44
CA LYS A 132 76.39 17.62 32.52
C LYS A 132 77.73 16.92 32.25
N GLU A 133 77.72 15.68 31.76
CA GLU A 133 78.94 14.99 31.33
C GLU A 133 79.66 15.74 30.18
N LYS A 134 78.91 16.31 29.23
CA LYS A 134 79.48 17.14 28.17
C LYS A 134 80.11 18.42 28.70
N GLU A 135 79.47 19.07 29.67
CA GLU A 135 79.98 20.27 30.32
C GLU A 135 81.28 19.97 31.10
N GLU A 136 81.33 18.85 31.83
CA GLU A 136 82.52 18.38 32.52
C GLU A 136 83.66 18.03 31.54
N LEU A 137 83.34 17.41 30.40
CA LEU A 137 84.32 17.10 29.35
C LEU A 137 84.93 18.38 28.75
N LEU A 138 84.10 19.39 28.45
CA LEU A 138 84.55 20.69 27.93
C LEU A 138 85.48 21.40 28.92
N TYR A 139 85.18 21.34 30.22
CA TYR A 139 86.03 21.91 31.27
C TYR A 139 87.38 21.21 31.38
N TYR A 140 87.44 19.89 31.18
CA TYR A 140 88.67 19.11 31.31
C TYR A 140 89.66 19.30 30.15
N PHE A 141 89.17 19.62 28.95
CA PHE A 141 89.99 19.78 27.73
C PHE A 141 90.29 21.25 27.37
N THR A 142 90.01 22.20 28.27
CA THR A 142 90.42 23.60 28.16
C THR A 142 91.55 23.89 29.15
#